data_AF-A0A963K1J9-F1
#
_entry.id   AF-A0A963K1J9-F1
#
_cell.length_a   1.000
_cell.length_b   1.000
_cell.length_c   1.000
_cell.angle_alpha   90.00
_cell.angle_beta   90.00
_cell.angle_gamma   90.00
#
_symmetry.space_group_name_H-M   'P 1'
#
loop_
_entity.id
_entity.type
_entity.pdbx_description
1 polymer ?
#
loop_
_entity_poly.entity_id
_entity_poly.type
_entity_poly.pdbx_seq_one_letter_code
_entity_poly.pdbx_strand_id
1 'polypeptide(L)' 'MLKDLKLAMGAAEMAGAATPMGAAATQLYAKFAREENEGLDFSAIIKMIRGTPG' A
#
# COMPACT_ATOMS: atom_id res chain seq x y z
N MET A 1 3.38 1.41 7.24
CA MET A 1 4.19 1.26 6.00
C MET A 1 3.71 2.03 4.77
N LEU A 2 2.56 2.73 4.74
CA LEU A 2 2.21 3.55 3.55
C LEU A 2 3.25 4.65 3.29
N LYS A 3 3.80 5.24 4.35
CA LYS A 3 4.91 6.21 4.27
C LYS A 3 6.14 5.62 3.58
N ASP A 4 6.50 4.38 3.93
CA ASP A 4 7.72 3.71 3.43
C ASP A 4 7.54 3.30 1.96
N LEU A 5 6.34 2.88 1.58
CA LEU A 5 5.97 2.65 0.18
C LEU A 5 6.09 3.92 -0.67
N LYS A 6 5.62 5.06 -0.17
CA LYS A 6 5.78 6.34 -0.88
C LYS A 6 7.24 6.74 -1.03
N LEU A 7 8.06 6.54 -0.01
CA LEU A 7 9.52 6.77 -0.09
C LEU A 7 10.17 5.84 -1.14
N ALA A 8 9.81 4.56 -1.15
CA ALA A 8 10.31 3.59 -2.13
C ALA A 8 9.89 3.95 -3.57
N MET A 9 8.65 4.42 -3.77
CA MET A 9 8.18 4.89 -5.08
C MET A 9 8.92 6.14 -5.54
N GLY A 10 9.16 7.10 -4.65
CA GLY A 10 9.96 8.29 -4.96
C GLY A 10 11.41 7.93 -5.33
N ALA A 11 12.02 6.97 -4.62
CA ALA A 11 13.34 6.47 -4.97
C ALA A 11 13.37 5.76 -6.33
N ALA A 12 12.34 4.95 -6.64
CA ALA A 12 12.21 4.28 -7.93
C ALA A 12 12.04 5.30 -9.08
N GLU A 13 11.27 6.36 -8.87
CA GLU A 13 11.10 7.46 -9.82
C GLU A 13 12.44 8.18 -10.06
N MET A 14 13.18 8.52 -9.00
CA MET A 14 14.50 9.13 -9.10
C MET A 14 15.52 8.24 -9.82
N ALA A 15 15.41 6.92 -9.66
CA ALA A 15 16.27 5.94 -10.32
C ALA A 15 15.83 5.61 -11.76
N GLY A 16 14.69 6.13 -12.24
CA GLY A 16 14.12 5.77 -13.54
C GLY A 16 13.67 4.30 -13.62
N ALA A 17 13.41 3.66 -12.48
CA ALA A 17 13.03 2.26 -12.41
C ALA A 17 11.51 2.09 -12.50
N ALA A 18 11.04 1.33 -13.49
CA ALA A 18 9.64 0.97 -13.61
C ALA A 18 9.24 -0.07 -12.55
N THR A 19 8.37 0.31 -11.62
CA THR A 19 7.91 -0.54 -10.50
C THR A 19 6.38 -0.74 -10.54
N PRO A 20 5.82 -1.37 -11.58
CA PRO A 20 4.37 -1.51 -11.74
C PRO A 20 3.68 -2.20 -10.55
N MET A 21 4.34 -3.19 -9.95
CA MET A 21 3.84 -3.86 -8.74
C MET A 21 3.90 -2.94 -7.50
N GLY A 22 4.93 -2.10 -7.39
CA GLY A 22 5.05 -1.12 -6.32
C GLY A 22 3.99 -0.03 -6.40
N ALA A 23 3.68 0.43 -7.61
CA ALA A 23 2.61 1.39 -7.87
C ALA A 23 1.24 0.81 -7.47
N ALA A 24 0.94 -0.42 -7.89
CA ALA A 24 -0.30 -1.10 -7.51
C ALA A 24 -0.41 -1.30 -6.00
N ALA A 25 0.67 -1.77 -5.35
CA ALA A 25 0.72 -1.93 -3.90
C ALA A 25 0.47 -0.60 -3.17
N THR A 26 1.11 0.49 -3.61
CA THR A 26 0.96 1.82 -3.01
C THR A 26 -0.49 2.31 -3.07
N GLN A 27 -1.19 2.06 -4.19
CA GLN A 27 -2.62 2.40 -4.31
C GLN A 27 -3.50 1.58 -3.36
N LEU A 28 -3.26 0.28 -3.24
CA LEU A 28 -4.01 -0.60 -2.32
C LEU A 28 -3.81 -0.18 -0.86
N TYR A 29 -2.56 0.09 -0.45
CA TYR A 29 -2.26 0.57 0.89
C TYR A 29 -2.79 1.98 1.16
N ALA A 30 -2.85 2.85 0.15
CA ALA A 30 -3.47 4.16 0.28
C ALA A 30 -4.98 4.05 0.50
N LYS A 31 -5.65 3.10 -0.15
CA LYS A 31 -7.06 2.78 0.11
C LYS A 31 -7.25 2.21 1.51
N PHE A 32 -6.43 1.24 1.91
CA PHE A 32 -6.47 0.64 3.25
C PHE A 32 -6.35 1.68 4.37
N ALA A 33 -5.40 2.60 4.23
CA ALA A 33 -5.15 3.64 5.24
C ALA A 33 -6.27 4.69 5.32
N ARG A 34 -7.10 4.85 4.28
CA ARG A 34 -8.24 5.78 4.27
C ARG A 34 -9.49 5.20 4.95
N GLU A 35 -9.64 3.88 5.02
CA GLU A 35 -10.83 3.20 5.56
C GLU A 35 -10.81 3.08 7.11
N GLU A 36 -10.34 4.10 7.84
CA GLU A 36 -10.25 4.12 9.34
C GLU A 36 -9.54 2.91 9.97
N ASN A 37 -8.73 2.17 9.20
CA ASN A 37 -7.95 1.03 9.68
C ASN A 37 -6.64 1.45 10.39
N GLU A 38 -6.57 2.67 10.94
CA GLU A 38 -5.36 3.21 11.58
C GLU A 38 -4.91 2.39 12.82
N GLY A 39 -5.81 1.58 13.39
CA GLY A 39 -5.52 0.65 14.49
C GLY A 39 -5.29 -0.81 14.06
N LEU A 40 -5.43 -1.15 12.77
CA LEU A 40 -5.23 -2.52 12.30
C LEU A 40 -3.79 -2.75 11.84
N ASP A 41 -3.29 -3.96 12.14
CA ASP A 41 -2.00 -4.40 11.65
C ASP A 41 -1.94 -4.38 10.11
N PHE A 42 -0.74 -4.17 9.56
CA PHE A 42 -0.53 -4.11 8.11
C PHE A 42 -0.99 -5.37 7.36
N SER A 43 -0.97 -6.53 8.03
CA SER A 43 -1.48 -7.79 7.49
C SER A 43 -3.00 -7.80 7.25
N ALA A 44 -3.77 -6.90 7.87
CA ALA A 44 -5.22 -6.81 7.66
C ALA A 44 -5.61 -6.41 6.23
N ILE A 45 -4.69 -5.84 5.45
CA ILE A 45 -4.90 -5.63 4.00
C ILE A 45 -5.24 -6.92 3.26
N ILE A 46 -4.77 -8.08 3.74
CA ILE A 46 -5.08 -9.39 3.15
C ILE A 46 -6.57 -9.68 3.23
N LYS A 47 -7.24 -9.29 4.31
CA LYS A 47 -8.70 -9.44 4.47
C LYS A 47 -9.45 -8.55 3.48
N MET A 48 -8.99 -7.31 3.31
CA MET A 48 -9.56 -6.37 2.35
C MET A 48 -9.41 -6.87 0.90
N ILE A 49 -8.24 -7.39 0.53
CA ILE A 49 -7.99 -7.95 -0.80
C ILE A 49 -8.81 -9.22 -1.04
N ARG A 50 -9.02 -10.06 -0.01
CA ARG A 50 -9.85 -11.26 -0.10
C ARG A 50 -11.36 -10.98 -0.11
N GLY A 51 -11.78 -9.73 0.15
CA GLY A 51 -13.19 -9.37 0.23
C GLY A 51 -13.94 -10.10 1.35
N THR A 52 -13.24 -10.57 2.39
CA THR A 52 -13.88 -11.24 3.52
C THR A 52 -14.41 -10.15 4.46
N PRO A 53 -15.74 -10.01 4.65
CA PRO A 53 -16.25 -9.08 5.64
C PRO A 53 -15.81 -9.58 7.03
N GLY A 54 -15.31 -8.66 7.85
CA GLY A 54 -15.09 -8.91 9.27
C GLY A 54 -16.40 -9.06 10.01
#